data_AF-B2U8F7-F1
#
_entry.id   AF-B2U8F7-F1
#
_cell.length_a   1.000
_cell.length_b   1.000
_cell.length_c   1.000
_cell.angle_alpha   90.00
_cell.angle_beta   90.00
_cell.angle_gamma   90.00
#
_symmetry.space_group_name_H-M   'P 1'
#
loop_
_entity.id
_entity.type
_entity.pdbx_description
1 polymer ?
#
loop_
_entity_poly.entity_id
_entity_poly.type
_entity_poly.pdbx_seq_one_letter_code
_entity_poly.pdbx_strand_id
1 'polypeptide(L)'
;MHKNNLLEDEYVSAYVPAFQPHEFHEFPKWKHHAGGSSQIVNSAEEEADLGPDWYDTKQPVVEAEEKEEKAIESELDALIVRAGELGITIDKRWGIKRLREEIEKVSA
;
A
#
# COMPACT_ATOMS: atom_id res chain seq x y z
N MET A 1 -69.09 -3.61 40.49
CA MET A 1 -68.03 -3.17 41.43
C MET A 1 -67.15 -4.39 41.71
N HIS A 2 -65.83 -4.25 41.48
CA HIS A 2 -64.76 -5.23 41.78
C HIS A 2 -64.62 -6.40 40.79
N LYS A 3 -63.46 -6.75 40.22
CA LYS A 3 -62.09 -6.19 40.20
C LYS A 3 -61.46 -6.75 38.91
N ASN A 4 -60.76 -5.93 38.13
CA ASN A 4 -60.02 -6.36 36.94
C ASN A 4 -58.96 -7.40 37.36
N ASN A 5 -58.98 -8.56 36.70
CA ASN A 5 -57.93 -9.55 36.79
C ASN A 5 -56.65 -8.93 36.23
N LEU A 6 -55.70 -8.70 37.12
CA LEU A 6 -54.36 -8.23 36.85
C LEU A 6 -53.69 -9.31 35.97
N LEU A 7 -53.47 -9.01 34.69
CA LEU A 7 -52.50 -9.76 33.90
C LEU A 7 -51.14 -9.49 34.56
N GLU A 8 -50.72 -10.41 35.42
CA GLU A 8 -49.30 -10.57 35.72
C GLU A 8 -48.69 -11.18 34.47
N ASP A 9 -48.40 -10.32 33.48
CA ASP A 9 -47.39 -10.63 32.47
C ASP A 9 -46.09 -10.82 33.25
N GLU A 10 -45.78 -12.08 33.56
CA GLU A 10 -44.47 -12.51 34.00
C GLU A 10 -43.48 -12.01 32.96
N TYR A 11 -42.88 -10.87 33.26
CA TYR A 11 -41.81 -10.28 32.50
C TYR A 11 -40.66 -11.29 32.54
N VAL A 12 -40.59 -12.15 31.53
CA VAL A 12 -39.46 -13.05 31.31
C VAL A 12 -38.25 -12.13 31.17
N SER A 13 -37.54 -11.95 32.28
CA SER A 13 -36.33 -11.16 32.38
C SER A 13 -35.35 -11.71 31.36
N ALA A 14 -35.32 -11.07 30.19
CA ALA A 14 -34.44 -11.43 29.10
C ALA A 14 -33.03 -11.51 29.64
N TYR A 15 -32.45 -12.71 29.61
CA TYR A 15 -31.07 -12.95 29.95
C TYR A 15 -30.22 -12.12 29.00
N VAL A 16 -29.77 -10.93 29.45
CA VAL A 16 -28.80 -10.13 28.73
C VAL A 16 -27.47 -10.83 28.95
N PRO A 17 -26.87 -11.48 27.93
CA PRO A 17 -25.55 -12.07 28.12
C PRO A 17 -24.61 -10.93 28.52
N ALA A 18 -23.97 -11.09 29.68
CA ALA A 18 -22.98 -10.16 30.16
C ALA A 18 -21.95 -9.94 29.05
N PHE A 19 -21.76 -8.67 28.65
CA PHE A 19 -20.75 -8.29 27.68
C PHE A 19 -19.39 -8.70 28.24
N GLN A 20 -18.85 -9.82 27.75
CA GLN A 20 -17.50 -10.27 28.10
C GLN A 20 -16.53 -9.26 27.46
N PRO A 21 -15.73 -8.52 28.24
CA PRO A 21 -14.70 -7.67 27.66
C PRO A 21 -13.75 -8.57 26.87
N HIS A 22 -13.59 -8.27 25.58
CA HIS A 22 -12.61 -8.98 24.78
C HIS A 22 -11.24 -8.45 25.19
N GLU A 23 -10.37 -9.34 25.64
CA GLU A 23 -8.98 -9.00 25.93
C GLU A 23 -8.25 -8.73 24.61
N PHE A 24 -7.67 -7.53 24.49
CA PHE A 24 -6.85 -7.20 23.33
C PHE A 24 -5.51 -7.90 23.45
N HIS A 25 -5.17 -8.74 22.48
CA HIS A 25 -3.86 -9.34 22.34
C HIS A 25 -3.12 -8.70 21.17
N GLU A 26 -1.95 -8.13 21.44
CA GLU A 26 -1.09 -7.51 20.42
C GLU A 26 -0.40 -8.55 19.52
N PHE A 27 -0.18 -9.75 20.04
CA PHE A 27 0.43 -10.87 19.33
C PHE A 27 -0.51 -12.08 19.31
N PRO A 28 -0.43 -12.96 18.29
CA PRO A 28 0.46 -12.87 17.15
C PRO A 28 0.02 -11.81 16.12
N LYS A 29 0.98 -11.11 15.51
CA LYS A 29 0.73 -10.12 14.45
C LYS A 29 1.55 -10.38 13.19
N TRP A 30 1.04 -9.94 12.05
CA TRP A 30 1.76 -10.00 10.79
C TRP A 30 2.71 -8.81 10.64
N LYS A 31 3.95 -9.11 10.23
CA LYS A 31 4.96 -8.13 9.82
C LYS A 31 5.34 -8.35 8.37
N HIS A 32 5.62 -7.26 7.67
CA HIS A 32 5.96 -7.24 6.26
C HIS A 32 7.32 -6.57 6.08
N HIS A 33 8.23 -7.25 5.38
CA HIS A 33 9.54 -6.72 5.05
C HIS A 33 9.48 -5.91 3.75
N ALA A 34 10.32 -4.88 3.61
CA ALA A 34 10.42 -4.07 2.39
C ALA A 34 10.75 -4.91 1.13
N GLY A 35 11.45 -6.03 1.30
CA GLY A 35 11.76 -6.99 0.22
C GLY A 35 10.61 -7.92 -0.19
N GLY A 36 9.40 -7.73 0.34
CA GLY A 36 8.19 -8.47 -0.04
C GLY A 36 7.91 -9.76 0.75
N SER A 37 8.78 -10.16 1.68
CA SER A 37 8.50 -11.27 2.61
C SER A 37 7.51 -10.85 3.70
N SER A 38 6.78 -11.82 4.26
CA SER A 38 5.84 -11.61 5.37
C SER A 38 6.01 -12.71 6.41
N GLN A 39 5.98 -12.35 7.69
CA GLN A 39 6.18 -13.27 8.80
C GLN A 39 5.19 -12.98 9.94
N ILE A 40 4.73 -14.02 10.62
CA ILE A 40 3.96 -13.90 11.85
C ILE A 40 4.94 -13.78 13.01
N VAL A 41 4.74 -12.76 13.84
CA VAL A 41 5.50 -12.48 15.04
C VAL A 41 4.63 -12.80 16.25
N ASN A 42 5.14 -13.62 17.16
CA ASN A 42 4.39 -14.10 18.33
C ASN A 42 4.73 -13.33 19.62
N SER A 43 5.79 -12.52 19.61
CA SER A 43 6.25 -11.78 20.80
C SER A 43 6.96 -10.47 20.44
N ALA A 44 7.05 -9.57 21.41
CA ALA A 44 7.79 -8.32 21.25
C ALA A 44 9.31 -8.53 21.08
N GLU A 45 9.86 -9.64 21.58
CA GLU A 45 11.26 -10.01 21.39
C GLU A 45 11.54 -10.40 19.94
N GLU A 46 10.66 -11.22 19.35
CA GLU A 46 10.73 -11.55 17.92
C GLU A 46 10.60 -10.29 17.06
N GLU A 47 9.74 -9.32 17.43
CA GLU A 47 9.63 -8.04 16.71
C GLU A 47 10.92 -7.21 16.78
N ALA A 48 11.58 -7.18 17.94
CA ALA A 48 12.84 -6.44 18.11
C ALA A 48 13.99 -7.05 17.30
N ASP A 49 14.00 -8.39 17.17
CA ASP A 49 15.01 -9.13 16.40
C ASP A 49 14.85 -8.96 14.88
N LEU A 50 13.64 -8.66 14.39
CA LEU A 50 13.39 -8.46 12.96
C LEU A 50 14.10 -7.22 12.40
N GLY A 51 14.34 -6.19 13.22
CA GLY A 51 14.98 -4.94 12.81
C GLY A 51 14.03 -3.92 12.15
N PRO A 52 14.57 -2.76 11.71
CA PRO A 52 13.77 -1.59 11.34
C PRO A 52 13.04 -1.72 10.00
N ASP A 53 13.37 -2.72 9.18
CA ASP A 53 12.82 -2.89 7.82
C ASP A 53 11.50 -3.69 7.79
N TRP A 54 10.84 -3.85 8.94
CA TRP A 54 9.59 -4.61 9.09
C TRP A 54 8.43 -3.73 9.57
N TYR A 55 7.33 -3.80 8.83
CA TYR A 55 6.18 -2.92 8.97
C TYR A 55 4.88 -3.71 9.22
N ASP A 56 3.93 -3.12 9.93
CA ASP A 56 2.62 -3.76 10.20
C ASP A 56 1.71 -3.76 8.95
N THR A 57 1.94 -2.83 8.03
CA THR A 57 1.27 -2.77 6.73
C THR A 57 2.21 -3.22 5.64
N LYS A 58 1.70 -3.96 4.64
CA LYS A 58 2.44 -4.13 3.38
C LYS A 58 2.71 -2.73 2.84
N GLN A 59 3.97 -2.30 2.82
CA GLN A 59 4.32 -1.08 2.10
C GLN A 59 3.80 -1.27 0.68
N PRO A 60 2.95 -0.35 0.19
CA PRO A 60 2.50 -0.46 -1.18
C PRO A 60 3.75 -0.25 -2.04
N VAL A 61 4.04 -1.19 -2.94
CA VAL A 61 5.23 -1.22 -3.82
C VAL A 61 5.27 -0.02 -4.80
N VAL A 62 4.39 0.96 -4.62
CA VAL A 62 4.24 2.15 -5.46
C VAL A 62 5.50 3.01 -5.49
N GLU A 63 6.35 3.03 -4.46
CA GLU A 63 7.55 3.87 -4.51
C GLU A 63 8.60 3.40 -5.53
N ALA A 64 8.63 2.11 -5.87
CA ALA A 64 9.55 1.60 -6.88
C ALA A 64 9.07 1.93 -8.29
N GLU A 65 7.78 1.72 -8.56
CA GLU A 65 7.18 1.98 -9.87
C GLU A 65 7.02 3.49 -10.14
N GLU A 66 6.63 4.29 -9.14
CA GLU A 66 6.49 5.75 -9.29
C GLU A 66 7.85 6.44 -9.48
N LYS A 67 8.92 5.94 -8.83
CA LYS A 67 10.29 6.42 -9.09
C LYS A 67 10.72 6.08 -10.51
N GLU A 68 10.39 4.89 -11.00
CA GLU A 68 10.78 4.43 -12.34
C GLU A 68 10.02 5.20 -13.44
N GLU A 69 8.72 5.41 -13.29
CA GLU A 69 7.91 6.24 -14.21
C GLU A 69 8.42 7.68 -14.29
N LYS A 70 8.74 8.28 -13.13
CA LYS A 70 9.29 9.64 -13.08
C LYS A 70 10.69 9.73 -13.69
N ALA A 71 11.50 8.69 -13.55
CA ALA A 71 12.79 8.60 -14.23
C ALA A 71 12.61 8.54 -15.75
N ILE A 72 11.68 7.71 -16.23
CA ILE A 72 11.35 7.56 -17.65
C ILE A 72 10.84 8.87 -18.25
N GLU A 73 9.96 9.59 -17.55
CA GLU A 73 9.44 10.90 -17.99
C GLU A 73 10.56 11.94 -18.08
N SER A 74 11.40 12.05 -17.04
CA SER A 74 12.54 12.98 -17.05
C SER A 74 13.54 12.70 -18.16
N GLU A 75 13.72 11.43 -18.52
CA GLU A 75 14.62 11.03 -19.58
C GLU A 75 14.04 11.35 -20.97
N LEU A 76 12.73 11.14 -21.16
CA LEU A 76 12.05 11.51 -22.39
C LEU A 76 12.17 13.02 -22.67
N ASP A 77 11.97 13.84 -21.65
CA ASP A 77 12.10 15.29 -21.75
C ASP A 77 13.54 15.70 -22.12
N ALA A 78 14.55 15.09 -21.49
CA ALA A 78 15.96 15.35 -21.80
C ALA A 78 16.30 15.00 -23.25
N LEU A 79 15.74 13.91 -23.77
CA LEU A 79 15.94 13.50 -25.17
C LEU A 79 15.23 14.45 -26.14
N ILE A 80 14.03 14.94 -25.80
CA ILE A 80 13.30 15.91 -26.62
C ILE A 80 14.08 17.22 -26.73
N VAL A 81 14.61 17.73 -25.62
CA VAL A 81 15.46 18.94 -25.61
C VAL A 81 16.67 18.75 -26.51
N ARG A 82 17.40 17.64 -26.33
CA ARG A 82 18.61 17.34 -27.12
C ARG A 82 18.33 17.14 -28.61
N ALA A 83 17.22 16.51 -28.96
CA ALA A 83 16.78 16.40 -30.36
C ALA A 83 16.39 17.77 -30.94
N GLY A 84 15.77 18.65 -30.16
CA GLY A 84 15.50 20.03 -30.53
C GLY A 84 16.77 20.86 -30.79
N GLU A 85 17.79 20.70 -29.94
CA GLU A 85 19.11 21.34 -30.12
C GLU A 85 19.81 20.89 -31.41
N LEU A 86 19.65 19.62 -31.78
CA LEU A 86 20.20 19.04 -33.01
C LEU A 86 19.34 19.30 -34.26
N GLY A 87 18.18 19.97 -34.11
CA GLY A 87 17.26 20.24 -35.22
C GLY A 87 16.52 19.01 -35.75
N ILE A 88 16.43 17.94 -34.97
CA ILE A 88 15.75 16.69 -35.35
C ILE A 88 14.24 16.89 -35.21
N THR A 89 13.49 16.58 -36.27
CA THR A 89 12.02 16.64 -36.24
C THR A 89 11.47 15.42 -35.48
N ILE A 90 10.96 15.64 -34.27
CA ILE A 90 10.44 14.58 -33.40
C ILE A 90 8.99 14.23 -33.79
N ASP A 91 8.74 12.96 -34.09
CA ASP A 91 7.39 12.43 -34.26
C ASP A 91 6.84 11.93 -32.91
N LYS A 92 5.56 12.23 -32.62
CA LYS A 92 4.88 11.82 -31.37
C LYS A 92 4.75 10.31 -31.18
N ARG A 93 4.95 9.52 -32.24
CA ARG A 93 4.97 8.05 -32.21
C ARG A 93 6.34 7.49 -31.84
N TRP A 94 7.37 8.34 -31.73
CA TRP A 94 8.71 7.89 -31.37
C TRP A 94 8.79 7.68 -29.86
N GLY A 95 9.06 6.45 -29.45
CA GLY A 95 9.44 6.14 -28.08
C GLY A 95 10.91 6.48 -27.80
N ILE A 96 11.29 6.46 -26.52
CA ILE A 96 12.64 6.74 -26.00
C ILE A 96 13.74 6.05 -26.80
N LYS A 97 13.55 4.77 -27.16
CA LYS A 97 14.53 3.99 -27.94
C LYS A 97 14.88 4.64 -29.28
N ARG A 98 13.87 5.12 -30.00
CA ARG A 98 14.05 5.71 -31.33
C ARG A 98 14.69 7.11 -31.24
N LEU A 99 14.30 7.88 -30.24
CA LEU A 99 14.91 9.19 -29.96
C LEU A 99 16.40 9.06 -29.65
N ARG A 100 16.78 8.12 -28.78
CA ARG A 100 18.19 7.85 -28.46
C ARG A 100 19.01 7.51 -29.71
N GLU A 101 18.51 6.58 -30.53
CA GLU A 101 19.19 6.13 -31.76
C GLU A 101 19.41 7.28 -32.75
N GLU A 102 18.39 8.12 -32.97
CA GLU A 102 18.50 9.24 -33.93
C GLU A 102 19.43 10.35 -33.41
N ILE A 103 19.36 10.65 -32.10
CA ILE A 103 20.28 11.60 -31.46
C ILE A 103 21.73 11.10 -31.57
N GLU A 104 21.97 9.82 -31.28
CA GLU A 104 23.29 9.21 -31.39
C GLU A 104 23.82 9.29 -32.82
N LYS A 105 23.00 8.93 -33.80
CA LYS A 105 23.36 8.97 -35.23
C LYS A 105 23.72 10.37 -35.74
N VAL A 106 23.10 11.41 -35.21
CA VAL A 106 23.37 12.81 -35.60
C VAL A 106 24.54 13.40 -34.81
N SER A 107 24.77 12.92 -33.58
CA SER A 107 25.87 13.39 -32.72
C SER A 107 27.20 12.66 -32.92
N ALA A 108 27.20 11.52 -33.62
CA ALA A 108 28.39 10.74 -34.00
C ALA A 108 29.01 11.27 -35.30
#